data_AF-A0A6I7MVV6-F1
#
_entry.id   AF-A0A6I7MVV6-F1
#
_cell.length_a   1.000
_cell.length_b   1.000
_cell.length_c   1.000
_cell.angle_alpha   90.00
_cell.angle_beta   90.00
_cell.angle_gamma   90.00
#
_symmetry.space_group_name_H-M   'P 1'
#
loop_
_entity.id
_entity.type
_entity.pdbx_description
1 polymer ?
#
loop_
_entity_poly.entity_id
_entity_poly.type
_entity_poly.pdbx_seq_one_letter_code
_entity_poly.pdbx_strand_id
1 'polypeptide(L)'
;MVQSASTYSSQHQEIFAFHKVSKPDNQSKGGNGLMQLLSESDIFELKGQGAFDFPNFPETNKKFRVVYLELSGDFKGLKPILNGFLALGQPQGIIIDFTKDQNQYSFKYYLEDEEKAIDFTNRISAFLKEEVRFKKVLKKVIANQRAFESAQHFLTKKLMS
;
A
#
# COMPACT_ATOMS: atom_id res chain seq x y z
N MET A 1 -47.08 63.37 19.48
CA MET A 1 -46.69 62.29 20.41
C MET A 1 -45.98 61.21 19.61
N VAL A 2 -44.71 60.94 19.98
CA VAL A 2 -43.90 59.71 19.77
C VAL A 2 -43.58 59.33 18.30
N GLN A 3 -42.43 59.74 17.74
CA GLN A 3 -41.13 59.02 17.67
C GLN A 3 -41.28 57.53 17.27
N SER A 4 -40.65 57.00 16.21
CA SER A 4 -39.21 56.68 16.19
C SER A 4 -38.77 56.22 14.79
N ALA A 5 -37.55 56.61 14.42
CA ALA A 5 -36.79 56.09 13.30
C ALA A 5 -36.18 54.70 13.62
N SER A 6 -35.92 53.89 12.59
CA SER A 6 -34.68 53.11 12.41
C SER A 6 -34.80 52.21 11.16
N THR A 7 -33.77 51.68 10.50
CA THR A 7 -32.36 51.97 10.23
C THR A 7 -31.97 50.83 9.28
N TYR A 8 -31.17 51.11 8.25
CA TYR A 8 -30.56 50.08 7.40
C TYR A 8 -29.76 49.06 8.22
N SER A 9 -29.88 47.77 7.88
CA SER A 9 -28.75 46.85 8.07
C SER A 9 -28.80 45.73 7.02
N SER A 10 -27.94 45.86 6.01
CA SER A 10 -27.48 44.79 5.16
C SER A 10 -26.82 43.71 6.03
N GLN A 11 -27.39 42.51 6.06
CA GLN A 11 -26.69 41.33 6.56
C GLN A 11 -26.23 40.53 5.35
N HIS A 12 -24.98 40.74 4.97
CA HIS A 12 -24.18 39.75 4.27
C HIS A 12 -24.18 38.48 5.13
N GLN A 13 -25.01 37.50 4.76
CA GLN A 13 -24.78 36.13 5.17
C GLN A 13 -23.65 35.62 4.28
N GLU A 14 -22.43 35.64 4.81
CA GLU A 14 -21.36 34.82 4.31
C GLU A 14 -21.83 33.36 4.33
N ILE A 15 -22.18 32.84 3.16
CA ILE A 15 -22.49 31.44 2.96
C ILE A 15 -21.17 30.68 3.06
N PHE A 16 -20.70 30.44 4.28
CA PHE A 16 -19.72 29.38 4.54
C PHE A 16 -20.46 28.05 4.55
N ALA A 17 -20.84 27.58 3.37
CA ALA A 17 -21.30 26.22 3.19
C ALA A 17 -20.08 25.29 3.26
N PHE A 18 -19.62 24.99 4.47
CA PHE A 18 -18.80 23.81 4.73
C PHE A 18 -19.62 22.59 4.31
N HIS A 19 -19.42 22.16 3.07
CA HIS A 19 -19.96 20.91 2.59
C HIS A 19 -19.27 19.81 3.39
N LYS A 20 -19.98 19.31 4.39
CA LYS A 20 -19.67 18.08 5.10
C LYS A 20 -19.41 17.03 4.02
N VAL A 21 -18.16 16.59 3.89
CA VAL A 21 -17.77 15.50 2.99
C VAL A 21 -18.45 14.23 3.50
N SER A 22 -19.66 13.99 3.00
CA SER A 22 -20.38 12.74 3.19
C SER A 22 -19.64 11.68 2.38
N LYS A 23 -19.05 10.70 3.07
CA LYS A 23 -18.56 9.47 2.45
C LYS A 23 -19.73 8.80 1.73
N PRO A 24 -19.68 8.58 0.40
CA PRO A 24 -20.62 7.65 -0.21
C PRO A 24 -20.19 6.24 0.15
N ASP A 25 -20.89 5.65 1.12
CA ASP A 25 -20.85 4.23 1.42
C ASP A 25 -21.65 3.49 0.34
N ASN A 26 -21.08 3.38 -0.86
CA ASN A 26 -21.61 2.53 -1.91
C ASN A 26 -20.92 1.18 -1.83
N GLN A 27 -21.48 0.32 -0.98
CA GLN A 27 -21.25 -1.13 -1.02
C GLN A 27 -21.85 -1.69 -2.32
N SER A 28 -21.05 -1.73 -3.38
CA SER A 28 -21.32 -2.60 -4.53
C SER A 28 -20.88 -4.02 -4.17
N LYS A 29 -21.89 -4.90 -3.99
CA LYS A 29 -21.75 -6.34 -3.79
C LYS A 29 -20.97 -7.01 -4.93
N GLY A 30 -20.07 -7.95 -4.59
CA GLY A 30 -19.75 -9.08 -5.47
C GLY A 30 -18.31 -9.22 -5.99
N GLY A 31 -17.30 -8.86 -5.22
CA GLY A 31 -15.89 -9.20 -5.49
C GLY A 31 -15.02 -8.73 -4.35
N ASN A 32 -14.04 -9.51 -3.92
CA ASN A 32 -13.04 -9.07 -2.94
C ASN A 32 -12.22 -7.95 -3.58
N GLY A 33 -12.67 -6.70 -3.44
CA GLY A 33 -12.01 -5.53 -4.02
C GLY A 33 -10.57 -5.42 -3.53
N LEU A 34 -9.73 -4.71 -4.27
CA LEU A 34 -8.29 -4.60 -3.96
C LEU A 34 -8.06 -4.11 -2.51
N MET A 35 -8.91 -3.21 -2.04
CA MET A 35 -8.84 -2.69 -0.68
C MET A 35 -9.07 -3.77 0.38
N GLN A 36 -10.01 -4.68 0.15
CA GLN A 36 -10.26 -5.79 1.05
C GLN A 36 -9.06 -6.75 1.05
N LEU A 37 -8.55 -7.10 -0.14
CA LEU A 37 -7.37 -7.94 -0.29
C LEU A 37 -6.16 -7.36 0.47
N LEU A 38 -5.90 -6.07 0.32
CA LEU A 38 -4.78 -5.40 0.99
C LEU A 38 -4.99 -5.29 2.51
N SER A 39 -6.23 -5.18 2.97
CA SER A 39 -6.55 -5.12 4.41
C SER A 39 -6.44 -6.48 5.11
N GLU A 40 -6.72 -7.56 4.38
CA GLU A 40 -6.58 -8.95 4.86
C GLU A 40 -5.13 -9.46 4.74
N SER A 41 -4.28 -8.77 3.98
CA SER A 41 -2.90 -9.18 3.74
C SER A 41 -2.03 -8.97 4.97
N ASP A 42 -1.22 -9.98 5.29
CA ASP A 42 -0.19 -9.92 6.31
C ASP A 42 1.07 -9.20 5.85
N ILE A 43 1.16 -8.82 4.56
CA ILE A 43 2.37 -8.26 3.92
C ILE A 43 2.38 -6.73 3.95
N PHE A 44 1.21 -6.12 3.80
CA PHE A 44 1.07 -4.68 3.65
C PHE A 44 0.26 -4.08 4.79
N GLU A 45 0.74 -2.96 5.33
CA GLU A 45 -0.02 -2.10 6.22
C GLU A 45 -0.62 -0.95 5.41
N LEU A 46 -1.94 -0.83 5.43
CA LEU A 46 -2.65 0.27 4.79
C LEU A 46 -2.45 1.58 5.59
N LYS A 47 -1.88 2.60 4.94
CA LYS A 47 -1.66 3.94 5.55
C LYS A 47 -2.71 4.95 5.13
N GLY A 48 -3.31 4.76 3.96
CA GLY A 48 -4.35 5.65 3.48
C GLY A 48 -4.82 5.30 2.07
N GLN A 49 -5.83 6.03 1.62
CA GLN A 49 -6.35 5.92 0.26
C GLN A 49 -6.76 7.31 -0.24
N GLY A 50 -6.68 7.48 -1.55
CA GLY A 50 -7.16 8.65 -2.27
C GLY A 50 -7.90 8.22 -3.53
N ALA A 51 -8.82 9.05 -3.97
CA ALA A 51 -9.51 8.89 -5.24
C ALA A 51 -9.47 10.21 -6.00
N PHE A 52 -9.39 10.13 -7.31
CA PHE A 52 -9.42 11.28 -8.20
C PHE A 52 -10.36 10.98 -9.36
N ASP A 53 -11.23 11.93 -9.67
CA ASP A 53 -12.13 11.91 -10.81
C ASP A 53 -11.87 13.12 -11.72
N PHE A 54 -12.33 13.02 -12.97
CA PHE A 54 -12.21 14.08 -13.96
C PHE A 54 -13.60 14.70 -14.22
N PRO A 55 -14.12 15.54 -13.31
CA PRO A 55 -15.50 16.07 -13.42
C PRO A 55 -15.70 16.92 -14.68
N ASN A 56 -14.65 17.55 -15.20
CA ASN A 56 -14.70 18.35 -16.43
C ASN A 56 -14.69 17.50 -17.72
N PHE A 57 -14.52 16.18 -17.63
CA PHE A 57 -14.48 15.26 -18.78
C PHE A 57 -15.33 14.00 -18.50
N PRO A 58 -16.66 14.16 -18.35
CA PRO A 58 -17.56 13.06 -17.99
C PRO A 58 -17.55 11.92 -19.02
N GLU A 59 -17.25 12.23 -20.28
CA GLU A 59 -17.16 11.25 -21.37
C GLU A 59 -16.09 10.18 -21.13
N THR A 60 -15.06 10.50 -20.33
CA THR A 60 -13.98 9.54 -20.07
C THR A 60 -14.39 8.46 -19.06
N ASN A 61 -15.34 8.74 -18.16
CA ASN A 61 -15.71 7.88 -17.03
C ASN A 61 -14.52 7.30 -16.22
N LYS A 62 -13.32 7.91 -16.33
CA LYS A 62 -12.10 7.41 -15.69
C LYS A 62 -12.12 7.80 -14.22
N LYS A 63 -12.15 6.79 -13.35
CA LYS A 63 -11.99 6.94 -11.91
C LYS A 63 -10.62 6.41 -11.52
N PHE A 64 -9.81 7.26 -10.92
CA PHE A 64 -8.47 6.91 -10.48
C PHE A 64 -8.47 6.68 -8.98
N ARG A 65 -7.71 5.67 -8.53
CA ARG A 65 -7.51 5.35 -7.13
C ARG A 65 -6.02 5.28 -6.81
N VAL A 66 -5.68 5.75 -5.63
CA VAL A 66 -4.36 5.60 -5.03
C VAL A 66 -4.49 5.01 -3.63
N VAL A 67 -3.62 4.06 -3.31
CA VAL A 67 -3.57 3.39 -2.02
C VAL A 67 -2.15 3.52 -1.49
N TYR A 68 -2.01 4.02 -0.27
CA TYR A 68 -0.72 4.19 0.39
C TYR A 68 -0.47 3.01 1.32
N LEU A 69 0.66 2.34 1.12
CA LEU A 69 1.00 1.06 1.76
C LEU A 69 2.39 1.10 2.36
N GLU A 70 2.60 0.39 3.46
CA GLU A 70 3.94 0.06 3.97
C GLU A 70 4.10 -1.45 4.03
N LEU A 71 5.34 -1.94 3.96
CA LEU A 71 5.60 -3.34 4.27
C LEU A 71 5.51 -3.56 5.77
N SER A 72 4.84 -4.63 6.18
CA SER A 72 4.64 -5.02 7.57
C SER A 72 5.77 -5.96 8.05
N GLY A 73 5.93 -6.07 9.37
CA GLY A 73 6.66 -7.16 10.05
C GLY A 73 7.93 -7.68 9.36
N ASP A 74 7.95 -9.00 9.11
CA ASP A 74 9.05 -9.76 8.47
C ASP A 74 9.36 -9.26 7.04
N PHE A 75 8.42 -8.60 6.37
CA PHE A 75 8.52 -8.14 4.99
C PHE A 75 9.25 -6.80 4.86
N LYS A 76 9.39 -6.01 5.93
CA LYS A 76 10.11 -4.71 5.90
C LYS A 76 11.52 -4.81 5.30
N GLY A 77 12.22 -5.90 5.61
CA GLY A 77 13.55 -6.19 5.10
C GLY A 77 13.60 -6.57 3.61
N LEU A 78 12.46 -6.79 2.96
CA LEU A 78 12.35 -7.13 1.54
C LEU A 78 12.08 -5.93 0.64
N LYS A 79 12.07 -4.71 1.18
CA LYS A 79 11.91 -3.48 0.40
C LYS A 79 12.86 -3.39 -0.82
N PRO A 80 14.17 -3.69 -0.73
CA PRO A 80 15.03 -3.67 -1.91
C PRO A 80 14.62 -4.69 -2.97
N ILE A 81 14.11 -5.85 -2.53
CA ILE A 81 13.68 -6.93 -3.42
C ILE A 81 12.36 -6.56 -4.10
N LEU A 82 11.41 -5.98 -3.36
CA LEU A 82 10.18 -5.45 -3.93
C LEU A 82 10.48 -4.34 -4.94
N ASN A 83 11.34 -3.39 -4.61
CA ASN A 83 11.74 -2.32 -5.54
C ASN A 83 12.40 -2.88 -6.81
N GLY A 84 13.26 -3.90 -6.66
CA GLY A 84 13.84 -4.61 -7.79
C GLY A 84 12.78 -5.28 -8.66
N PHE A 85 11.82 -5.98 -8.05
CA PHE A 85 10.70 -6.60 -8.75
C PHE A 85 9.86 -5.58 -9.52
N LEU A 86 9.52 -4.44 -8.91
CA LEU A 86 8.77 -3.36 -9.56
C LEU A 86 9.55 -2.73 -10.72
N ALA A 87 10.89 -2.68 -10.64
CA ALA A 87 11.74 -2.17 -11.70
C ALA A 87 11.82 -3.11 -12.92
N LEU A 88 11.54 -4.42 -12.76
CA LEU A 88 11.47 -5.37 -13.88
C LEU A 88 10.25 -5.13 -14.77
N GLY A 89 9.22 -4.46 -14.26
CA GLY A 89 8.05 -4.07 -15.02
C GLY A 89 6.78 -4.12 -14.19
N GLN A 90 5.79 -3.36 -14.65
CA GLN A 90 4.48 -3.28 -14.03
C GLN A 90 3.42 -3.43 -15.13
N PRO A 91 2.23 -4.01 -14.84
CA PRO A 91 1.18 -4.11 -15.82
C PRO A 91 0.69 -2.72 -16.27
N GLN A 92 0.25 -2.61 -17.51
CA GLN A 92 -0.31 -1.36 -18.02
C GLN A 92 -1.53 -0.93 -17.20
N GLY A 93 -1.60 0.36 -16.85
CA GLY A 93 -2.69 0.93 -16.05
C GLY A 93 -2.47 0.84 -14.53
N ILE A 94 -1.40 0.18 -14.08
CA ILE A 94 -1.03 0.04 -12.67
C ILE A 94 0.37 0.61 -12.44
N ILE A 95 0.50 1.41 -11.39
CA ILE A 95 1.78 2.00 -10.99
C ILE A 95 1.94 1.84 -9.48
N ILE A 96 3.05 1.27 -9.06
CA ILE A 96 3.50 1.15 -7.68
C ILE A 96 4.86 1.84 -7.59
N ASP A 97 4.91 2.92 -6.83
CA ASP A 97 6.13 3.70 -6.61
C ASP A 97 6.46 3.75 -5.13
N PHE A 98 7.75 3.76 -4.81
CA PHE A 98 8.23 3.92 -3.44
C PHE A 98 8.68 5.37 -3.19
N THR A 99 8.06 6.03 -2.20
CA THR A 99 8.45 7.37 -1.74
C THR A 99 9.34 7.25 -0.52
N LYS A 100 10.62 7.68 -0.65
CA LYS A 100 11.62 7.54 0.42
C LYS A 100 11.28 8.36 1.67
N ASP A 101 10.80 9.59 1.49
CA ASP A 101 10.58 10.53 2.60
C ASP A 101 9.46 10.06 3.53
N GLN A 102 8.44 9.41 2.96
CA GLN A 102 7.29 8.87 3.71
C GLN A 102 7.47 7.40 4.08
N ASN A 103 8.53 6.76 3.58
CA ASN A 103 8.75 5.31 3.64
C ASN A 103 7.54 4.48 3.20
N GLN A 104 6.84 4.93 2.16
CA GLN A 104 5.56 4.37 1.72
C GLN A 104 5.57 4.03 0.23
N TYR A 105 4.77 3.02 -0.13
CA TYR A 105 4.43 2.70 -1.50
C TYR A 105 3.12 3.39 -1.87
N SER A 106 3.06 3.96 -3.06
CA SER A 106 1.84 4.48 -3.67
C SER A 106 1.39 3.53 -4.76
N PHE A 107 0.31 2.79 -4.52
CA PHE A 107 -0.33 1.93 -5.50
C PHE A 107 -1.44 2.70 -6.21
N LYS A 108 -1.23 2.99 -7.49
CA LYS A 108 -2.09 3.79 -8.36
C LYS A 108 -2.70 2.90 -9.44
N TYR A 109 -4.00 3.03 -9.67
CA TYR A 109 -4.70 2.29 -10.73
C TYR A 109 -6.00 3.01 -11.13
N TYR A 110 -6.47 2.74 -12.34
CA TYR A 110 -7.84 3.10 -12.73
C TYR A 110 -8.82 2.03 -12.24
N LEU A 111 -10.03 2.44 -11.88
CA LEU A 111 -11.05 1.52 -11.37
C LEU A 111 -11.42 0.43 -12.38
N GLU A 112 -11.34 0.73 -13.68
CA GLU A 112 -11.51 -0.25 -14.76
C GLU A 112 -10.43 -1.35 -14.77
N ASP A 113 -9.27 -1.09 -14.19
CA ASP A 113 -8.15 -2.02 -14.07
C ASP A 113 -8.05 -2.66 -12.66
N GLU A 114 -9.09 -2.56 -11.82
CA GLU A 114 -9.06 -3.10 -10.45
C GLU A 114 -8.77 -4.61 -10.41
N GLU A 115 -9.31 -5.38 -11.34
CA GLU A 115 -9.04 -6.83 -11.44
C GLU A 115 -7.56 -7.11 -11.74
N LYS A 116 -6.95 -6.35 -12.67
CA LYS A 116 -5.51 -6.45 -12.95
C LYS A 116 -4.68 -6.06 -11.73
N ALA A 117 -5.15 -5.10 -10.94
CA ALA A 117 -4.48 -4.65 -9.73
C ALA A 117 -4.51 -5.74 -8.64
N ILE A 118 -5.64 -6.44 -8.51
CA ILE A 118 -5.80 -7.61 -7.63
C ILE A 118 -4.83 -8.71 -8.06
N ASP A 119 -4.82 -9.08 -9.34
CA ASP A 119 -3.93 -10.11 -9.87
C ASP A 119 -2.45 -9.78 -9.65
N PHE A 120 -2.07 -8.53 -9.90
CA PHE A 120 -0.71 -8.08 -9.68
C PHE A 120 -0.33 -8.10 -8.20
N THR A 121 -1.24 -7.70 -7.31
CA THR A 121 -1.05 -7.77 -5.86
C THR A 121 -0.86 -9.21 -5.39
N ASN A 122 -1.63 -10.15 -5.93
CA ASN A 122 -1.49 -11.58 -5.62
C ASN A 122 -0.13 -12.12 -6.06
N ARG A 123 0.35 -11.74 -7.26
CA ARG A 123 1.68 -12.12 -7.75
C ARG A 123 2.80 -11.56 -6.87
N ILE A 124 2.73 -10.27 -6.52
CA ILE A 124 3.68 -9.65 -5.59
C ILE A 124 3.66 -10.38 -4.25
N SER A 125 2.47 -10.68 -3.74
CA SER A 125 2.30 -11.34 -2.44
C SER A 125 2.90 -12.74 -2.43
N ALA A 126 2.68 -13.52 -3.49
CA ALA A 126 3.26 -14.84 -3.66
C ALA A 126 4.80 -14.77 -3.71
N PHE A 127 5.33 -13.87 -4.55
CA PHE A 127 6.76 -13.65 -4.69
C PHE A 127 7.43 -13.29 -3.35
N LEU A 128 6.86 -12.33 -2.60
CA LEU A 128 7.41 -11.92 -1.31
C LEU A 128 7.34 -13.04 -0.26
N LYS A 129 6.27 -13.84 -0.26
CA LYS A 129 6.14 -15.00 0.64
C LYS A 129 7.18 -16.07 0.36
N GLU A 130 7.45 -16.36 -0.92
CA GLU A 130 8.52 -17.27 -1.33
C GLU A 130 9.89 -16.76 -0.88
N GLU A 131 10.16 -15.47 -1.03
CA GLU A 131 11.42 -14.87 -0.61
C GLU A 131 11.63 -14.94 0.91
N VAL A 132 10.59 -14.65 1.72
CA VAL A 132 10.65 -14.85 3.18
C VAL A 132 10.98 -16.30 3.52
N ARG A 133 10.32 -17.26 2.86
CA ARG A 133 10.55 -18.69 3.07
C ARG A 133 11.98 -19.07 2.70
N PHE A 134 12.47 -18.63 1.54
CA PHE A 134 13.84 -18.87 1.08
C PHE A 134 14.86 -18.35 2.09
N LYS A 135 14.70 -17.09 2.54
CA LYS A 135 15.56 -16.49 3.56
C LYS A 135 15.56 -17.27 4.88
N LYS A 136 14.40 -17.80 5.30
CA LYS A 136 14.30 -18.65 6.50
C LYS A 136 15.07 -19.97 6.32
N VAL A 137 14.98 -20.61 5.16
CA VAL A 137 15.73 -21.84 4.85
C VAL A 137 17.23 -21.57 4.80
N LEU A 138 17.65 -20.52 4.08
CA LEU A 138 19.06 -20.17 3.94
C LEU A 138 19.73 -19.89 5.29
N LYS A 139 19.03 -19.17 6.19
CA LYS A 139 19.52 -18.95 7.57
C LYS A 139 19.79 -20.26 8.32
N LYS A 140 18.91 -21.26 8.18
CA LYS A 140 19.10 -22.57 8.81
C LYS A 140 20.30 -23.32 8.23
N VAL A 141 20.47 -23.29 6.91
CA VAL A 141 21.62 -23.93 6.24
C VAL A 141 22.93 -23.32 6.72
N ILE A 142 23.02 -21.98 6.74
CA ILE A 142 24.22 -21.27 7.21
C ILE A 142 24.51 -21.59 8.69
N ALA A 143 23.49 -21.64 9.54
CA ALA A 143 23.65 -21.98 10.96
C ALA A 143 24.19 -23.41 11.14
N ASN A 144 23.64 -24.38 10.41
CA ASN A 144 24.11 -25.76 10.44
C ASN A 144 25.55 -25.89 9.94
N GLN A 145 25.90 -25.18 8.87
CA GLN A 145 27.26 -25.20 8.33
C GLN A 145 28.27 -24.63 9.32
N ARG A 146 27.96 -23.50 9.96
CA ARG A 146 28.82 -22.93 11.02
C ARG A 146 28.98 -23.86 12.23
N ALA A 147 27.91 -24.54 12.64
CA ALA A 147 27.97 -25.50 13.72
C ALA A 147 28.86 -26.70 13.36
N PHE A 148 28.74 -27.19 12.12
CA PHE A 148 29.57 -28.26 11.59
C PHE A 148 31.05 -27.88 11.53
N GLU A 149 31.38 -26.70 10.97
CA GLU A 149 32.75 -26.17 10.91
C GLU A 149 33.35 -26.02 12.31
N SER A 150 32.56 -25.52 13.27
CA SER A 150 33.00 -25.39 14.67
C SER A 150 33.30 -26.75 15.30
N ALA A 151 32.44 -27.75 15.06
CA ALA A 151 32.64 -29.11 15.56
C ALA A 151 33.88 -29.76 14.93
N GLN A 152 34.08 -29.60 13.62
CA GLN A 152 35.28 -30.07 12.93
C GLN A 152 36.54 -29.43 13.51
N HIS A 153 36.56 -28.11 13.66
CA HIS A 153 37.71 -27.40 14.23
C HIS A 153 38.05 -27.89 15.65
N PHE A 154 37.04 -28.12 16.49
CA PHE A 154 37.23 -28.67 17.83
C PHE A 154 37.81 -30.09 17.82
N LEU A 155 37.31 -30.96 16.94
CA LEU A 155 37.82 -32.32 16.78
C LEU A 155 39.27 -32.33 16.30
N THR A 156 39.61 -31.51 15.30
CA THR A 156 40.99 -31.42 14.79
C THR A 156 41.94 -30.93 15.89
N LYS A 157 41.53 -29.94 16.68
CA LYS A 157 42.35 -29.45 17.80
C LYS A 157 42.60 -30.52 18.87
N LYS A 158 41.61 -31.36 19.18
CA LYS A 158 41.77 -32.47 20.14
C LYS A 158 42.58 -33.65 19.62
N LEU A 159 42.57 -33.90 18.31
CA LEU A 159 43.37 -34.98 17.69
C LEU A 159 44.83 -34.57 17.48
N MET A 160 45.13 -33.27 17.43
CA MET A 160 46.48 -32.73 17.21
C MET A 160 47.16 -32.20 18.49
N SER A 161 46.52 -32.31 19.66
CA SER A 161 47.17 -32.07 20.97
C SER A 161 47.36 -33.38 21.70
#